data_AF-A0A960XUM6-F1
#
_entry.id   AF-A0A960XUM6-F1
#
_cell.length_a   1.000
_cell.length_b   1.000
_cell.length_c   1.000
_cell.angle_alpha   90.00
_cell.angle_beta   90.00
_cell.angle_gamma   90.00
#
_symmetry.space_group_name_H-M   'P 1'
#
loop_
_entity.id
_entity.type
_entity.pdbx_description
1 polymer ?
#
loop_
_entity_poly.entity_id
_entity_poly.type
_entity_poly.pdbx_seq_one_letter_code
_entity_poly.pdbx_strand_id
1 'polypeptide(L)'
;TIDVQSPGTMTTVQDFPGRTGYWEVGVPPCGPFDPLSFRLANRLVGNAGGTPALEITMTGPTLRFNASAKVAIAGAAVKVTKNGETMAGAFDVMAGDVVRIGRIEGEGMRCYLAVSGGIESPLYLGSASTFTLGRFGGPFGRALLSGDVLGIGEKETADGIEAATIPITNDWRIGVLYGPHGAPDFFLPEDIETFFATRWEVHYNSARTGVRLIGPKPKWARKDGGEAGLHPSNLHDNAYAIGAVDFTGDMPVILGPDGPSLGGFVCPVVVVEAELWKLGQFRPGDRITFVPVDETWAAQQRAAVDAFLSGERDELPLPSSISDLPSPVLAAFGEGDDAVVVRRAGDRYFLIEFGPHHLDLKLRFKVHVVYEWLKERQIAGIVDLTPGIRSLQVHFEPRRIDRDTLWEIIREGIRSLPPLEEIEVPTRIVHL
;
A
#
# COMPACT_ATOMS: atom_id res chain seq x y z
N THR A 1 11.70 20.09 21.27
CA THR A 1 10.37 20.07 20.63
C THR A 1 10.39 20.89 19.35
N ILE A 2 9.33 20.78 18.55
CA ILE A 2 9.11 21.53 17.31
C ILE A 2 7.72 22.16 17.38
N ASP A 3 7.64 23.49 17.29
CA ASP A 3 6.37 24.21 17.29
C ASP A 3 5.87 24.41 15.86
N VAL A 4 4.61 24.08 15.62
CA VAL A 4 3.96 24.25 14.32
C VAL A 4 3.41 25.67 14.22
N GLN A 5 4.14 26.55 13.53
CA GLN A 5 3.69 27.92 13.28
C GLN A 5 2.65 28.00 12.15
N SER A 6 2.81 27.17 11.13
CA SER A 6 1.80 26.96 10.09
C SER A 6 1.82 25.50 9.65
N PRO A 7 0.68 24.81 9.51
CA PRO A 7 0.66 23.36 9.30
C PRO A 7 0.89 22.90 7.85
N GLY A 8 0.80 23.80 6.87
CA GLY A 8 0.73 23.41 5.45
C GLY A 8 -0.67 22.94 5.04
N THR A 9 -0.79 22.30 3.88
CA THR A 9 -2.10 21.81 3.36
C THR A 9 -2.55 20.55 4.08
N MET A 10 -1.67 19.55 4.15
CA MET A 10 -1.93 18.29 4.86
C MET A 10 -0.58 17.70 5.28
N THR A 11 -0.23 17.90 6.54
CA THR A 11 0.99 17.37 7.15
C THR A 11 0.62 16.39 8.25
N THR A 12 1.13 15.16 8.20
CA THR A 12 0.83 14.09 9.17
C THR A 12 2.09 13.38 9.63
N VAL A 13 2.10 12.86 10.86
CA VAL A 13 3.14 11.94 11.32
C VAL A 13 2.86 10.56 10.73
N GLN A 14 3.86 9.98 10.07
CA GLN A 14 3.80 8.63 9.51
C GLN A 14 5.04 7.84 9.94
N ASP A 15 4.91 6.51 10.00
CA ASP A 15 6.02 5.58 10.17
C ASP A 15 5.95 4.45 9.13
N PHE A 16 7.00 3.65 9.01
CA PHE A 16 7.07 2.54 8.04
C PHE A 16 7.47 1.25 8.77
N PRO A 17 6.80 0.10 8.53
CA PRO A 17 5.81 -0.19 7.48
C PRO A 17 4.37 0.29 7.78
N GLY A 18 4.18 1.09 8.84
CA GLY A 18 2.86 1.49 9.29
C GLY A 18 2.23 0.45 10.21
N ARG A 19 0.90 0.45 10.26
CA ARG A 19 0.06 -0.36 11.15
C ARG A 19 -0.35 -1.69 10.52
N THR A 20 0.57 -2.63 10.46
CA THR A 20 0.32 -3.98 9.91
C THR A 20 -0.32 -4.91 10.95
N GLY A 21 -0.95 -6.01 10.51
CA GLY A 21 -1.52 -7.04 11.40
C GLY A 21 -3.02 -6.88 11.70
N TYR A 22 -3.69 -5.92 11.07
CA TYR A 22 -5.10 -5.58 11.34
C TYR A 22 -5.95 -5.42 10.06
N TRP A 23 -5.44 -5.87 8.90
CA TRP A 23 -6.16 -5.74 7.63
C TRP A 23 -7.50 -6.51 7.65
N GLU A 24 -7.54 -7.61 8.41
CA GLU A 24 -8.72 -8.46 8.61
C GLU A 24 -9.93 -7.76 9.25
N VAL A 25 -9.68 -6.71 10.03
CA VAL A 25 -10.73 -5.89 10.67
C VAL A 25 -10.89 -4.52 10.01
N GLY A 26 -10.28 -4.33 8.84
CA GLY A 26 -10.39 -3.07 8.07
C GLY A 26 -9.62 -1.90 8.65
N VAL A 27 -8.59 -2.17 9.47
CA VAL A 27 -7.67 -1.14 9.92
C VAL A 27 -6.50 -1.07 8.94
N PRO A 28 -6.33 0.06 8.21
CA PRO A 28 -5.28 0.18 7.23
C PRO A 28 -3.89 0.38 7.86
N PRO A 29 -2.82 0.01 7.13
CA PRO A 29 -1.46 0.28 7.59
C PRO A 29 -1.16 1.77 7.66
N CYS A 30 -1.80 2.60 6.83
CA CYS A 30 -1.41 3.99 6.67
C CYS A 30 0.08 4.06 6.29
N GLY A 31 0.89 4.76 7.07
CA GLY A 31 2.28 5.00 6.73
C GLY A 31 2.44 5.99 5.58
N PRO A 32 3.67 6.20 5.11
CA PRO A 32 3.94 7.09 3.99
C PRO A 32 3.28 6.56 2.71
N PHE A 33 2.63 7.43 1.96
CA PHE A 33 2.08 7.09 0.65
C PHE A 33 3.19 6.87 -0.39
N ASP A 34 4.33 7.53 -0.21
CA ASP A 34 5.59 7.26 -0.88
C ASP A 34 6.62 6.75 0.16
N PRO A 35 6.67 5.42 0.40
CA PRO A 35 7.62 4.82 1.32
C PRO A 35 9.09 4.95 0.89
N LEU A 36 9.39 5.17 -0.40
CA LEU A 36 10.77 5.33 -0.87
C LEU A 36 11.35 6.65 -0.36
N SER A 37 10.66 7.76 -0.63
CA SER A 37 11.06 9.10 -0.19
C SER A 37 11.07 9.23 1.33
N PHE A 38 10.09 8.62 2.00
CA PHE A 38 10.05 8.60 3.47
C PHE A 38 11.28 7.92 4.07
N ARG A 39 11.61 6.72 3.58
CA ARG A 39 12.78 5.96 4.06
C ARG A 39 14.07 6.70 3.71
N LEU A 40 14.16 7.30 2.52
CA LEU A 40 15.31 8.11 2.12
C LEU A 40 15.52 9.30 3.05
N ALA A 41 14.47 10.10 3.35
CA ALA A 41 14.57 11.22 4.29
C ALA A 41 15.12 10.77 5.66
N ASN A 42 14.65 9.64 6.18
CA ASN A 42 15.15 9.06 7.42
C ASN A 42 16.64 8.66 7.31
N ARG A 43 17.04 8.01 6.22
CA ARG A 43 18.44 7.61 6.00
C ARG A 43 19.40 8.80 5.90
N LEU A 44 18.97 9.92 5.32
CA LEU A 44 19.78 11.14 5.22
C LEU A 44 20.14 11.75 6.59
N VAL A 45 19.29 11.57 7.60
CA VAL A 45 19.57 12.00 8.98
C VAL A 45 20.13 10.89 9.87
N GLY A 46 20.44 9.71 9.30
CA GLY A 46 21.00 8.58 10.03
C GLY A 46 19.96 7.72 10.78
N ASN A 47 18.67 7.97 10.59
CA ASN A 47 17.62 7.17 11.22
C ASN A 47 17.46 5.80 10.54
N ALA A 48 16.96 4.83 11.29
CA ALA A 48 16.33 3.65 10.69
C ALA A 48 15.18 4.08 9.76
N GLY A 49 15.00 3.39 8.63
CA GLY A 49 14.03 3.79 7.60
C GLY A 49 12.57 3.85 8.07
N GLY A 50 12.23 3.15 9.17
CA GLY A 50 10.90 3.16 9.77
C GLY A 50 10.64 4.24 10.81
N THR A 51 11.64 5.08 11.13
CA THR A 51 11.50 6.08 12.18
C THR A 51 10.43 7.12 11.83
N PRO A 52 9.53 7.50 12.78
CA PRO A 52 8.45 8.43 12.49
C PRO A 52 8.96 9.77 11.95
N ALA A 53 8.34 10.23 10.86
CA ALA A 53 8.68 11.47 10.17
C ALA A 53 7.39 12.14 9.66
N LEU A 54 7.51 13.36 9.13
CA LEU A 54 6.37 14.11 8.61
C LEU A 54 6.16 13.79 7.13
N GLU A 55 4.98 13.31 6.76
CA GLU A 55 4.48 13.34 5.39
C GLU A 55 3.85 14.71 5.12
N ILE A 56 4.30 15.38 4.05
CA ILE A 56 3.85 16.71 3.66
C ILE A 56 3.25 16.64 2.26
N THR A 57 1.99 17.07 2.11
CA THR A 57 1.28 17.08 0.82
C THR A 57 1.08 18.51 0.32
N MET A 58 1.42 18.76 -0.96
CA MET A 58 1.30 20.04 -1.69
C MET A 58 2.04 21.25 -1.12
N THR A 59 1.67 21.74 0.06
CA THR A 59 2.31 22.91 0.71
C THR A 59 2.74 22.52 2.11
N GLY A 60 4.01 22.74 2.43
CA GLY A 60 4.59 22.35 3.69
C GLY A 60 4.38 23.30 4.86
N PRO A 61 4.78 22.86 6.07
CA PRO A 61 4.64 23.64 7.28
C PRO A 61 5.75 24.68 7.44
N THR A 62 5.55 25.58 8.41
CA THR A 62 6.59 26.41 9.01
C THR A 62 6.76 25.94 10.45
N LEU A 63 7.96 25.50 10.78
CA LEU A 63 8.30 24.80 12.02
C LEU A 63 9.39 25.58 12.76
N ARG A 64 9.16 25.88 14.05
CA ARG A 64 10.20 26.43 14.93
C ARG A 64 10.80 25.31 15.76
N PHE A 65 12.12 25.15 15.71
CA PHE A 65 12.83 24.17 16.51
C PHE A 65 13.22 24.77 17.85
N ASN A 66 12.92 24.05 18.94
CA ASN A 66 13.30 24.45 20.30
C ASN A 66 14.49 23.64 20.84
N ALA A 67 15.08 22.79 20.00
CA ALA A 67 16.27 22.01 20.29
C ALA A 67 17.08 21.84 19.01
N SER A 68 18.38 21.61 19.15
CA SER A 68 19.24 21.29 18.01
C SER A 68 18.94 19.89 17.47
N ALA A 69 18.96 19.74 16.16
CA ALA A 69 18.77 18.46 15.47
C ALA A 69 19.34 18.53 14.04
N LYS A 70 19.49 17.37 13.41
CA LYS A 70 19.70 17.28 11.95
C LYS A 70 18.36 17.02 11.27
N VAL A 71 18.11 17.71 10.17
CA VAL A 71 16.86 17.61 9.39
C VAL A 71 17.19 17.29 7.95
N ALA A 72 16.38 16.46 7.30
CA ALA A 72 16.45 16.22 5.86
C ALA A 72 15.07 16.17 5.23
N ILE A 73 15.02 16.53 3.95
CA ILE A 73 13.83 16.47 3.13
C ILE A 73 14.10 15.57 1.92
N ALA A 74 13.17 14.67 1.61
CA ALA A 74 13.19 13.87 0.39
C ALA A 74 11.79 13.76 -0.25
N GLY A 75 11.73 13.38 -1.52
CA GLY A 75 10.51 13.32 -2.33
C GLY A 75 10.43 14.46 -3.35
N ALA A 76 9.23 14.97 -3.60
CA ALA A 76 9.01 16.03 -4.58
C ALA A 76 9.86 17.27 -4.27
N ALA A 77 10.45 17.85 -5.31
CA ALA A 77 11.29 19.03 -5.19
C ALA A 77 10.49 20.18 -4.57
N VAL A 78 11.00 20.72 -3.47
CA VAL A 78 10.36 21.80 -2.72
C VAL A 78 11.42 22.75 -2.20
N LYS A 79 11.11 24.06 -2.24
CA LYS A 79 11.97 25.06 -1.62
C LYS A 79 11.90 24.93 -0.10
N VAL A 80 13.05 24.68 0.54
CA VAL A 80 13.19 24.66 1.99
C VAL A 80 14.07 25.83 2.41
N THR A 81 13.63 26.57 3.44
CA THR A 81 14.44 27.66 4.00
C THR A 81 14.59 27.55 5.50
N LYS A 82 15.79 27.83 6.01
CA LYS A 82 16.09 28.00 7.44
C LYS A 82 16.39 29.46 7.72
N ASN A 83 15.56 30.14 8.53
CA ASN A 83 15.68 31.57 8.80
C ASN A 83 15.81 32.46 7.54
N GLY A 84 15.19 32.04 6.42
CA GLY A 84 15.24 32.74 5.13
C GLY A 84 16.35 32.28 4.17
N GLU A 85 17.36 31.55 4.64
CA GLU A 85 18.40 30.96 3.80
C GLU A 85 17.90 29.66 3.16
N THR A 86 18.21 29.42 1.88
CA THR A 86 17.78 28.20 1.17
C THR A 86 18.65 27.03 1.56
N MET A 87 18.03 25.90 1.93
CA MET A 87 18.71 24.69 2.35
C MET A 87 18.57 23.58 1.30
N ALA A 88 19.56 22.70 1.23
CA ALA A 88 19.56 21.50 0.40
C ALA A 88 20.13 20.31 1.18
N GLY A 89 19.72 19.09 0.84
CA GLY A 89 20.16 17.87 1.51
C GLY A 89 19.79 17.84 3.00
N ALA A 90 20.63 17.16 3.80
CA ALA A 90 20.55 17.18 5.24
C ALA A 90 21.28 18.41 5.81
N PHE A 91 20.70 19.06 6.82
CA PHE A 91 21.28 20.23 7.45
C PHE A 91 20.95 20.31 8.94
N ASP A 92 21.81 20.98 9.70
CA ASP A 92 21.60 21.20 11.12
C ASP A 92 20.67 22.39 11.39
N VAL A 93 19.84 22.23 12.41
CA VAL A 93 19.03 23.29 13.02
C VAL A 93 19.43 23.45 14.47
N MET A 94 19.38 24.68 14.95
CA MET A 94 19.61 25.04 16.35
C MET A 94 18.31 25.44 17.03
N ALA A 95 18.30 25.45 18.37
CA ALA A 95 17.19 26.01 19.11
C ALA A 95 16.95 27.48 18.70
N GLY A 96 15.71 27.80 18.35
CA GLY A 96 15.29 29.09 17.82
C GLY A 96 15.12 29.14 16.30
N ASP A 97 15.74 28.21 15.55
CA ASP A 97 15.67 28.19 14.09
C ASP A 97 14.25 27.92 13.58
N VAL A 98 13.89 28.59 12.48
CA VAL A 98 12.63 28.41 11.78
C VAL A 98 12.89 27.77 10.42
N VAL A 99 12.36 26.56 10.23
CA VAL A 99 12.38 25.85 8.95
C VAL A 99 11.02 26.01 8.28
N ARG A 100 11.02 26.52 7.06
CA ARG A 100 9.84 26.66 6.21
C ARG A 100 9.96 25.76 5.00
N ILE A 101 8.96 24.92 4.80
CA ILE A 101 8.80 24.07 3.62
C ILE A 101 7.76 24.74 2.72
N GLY A 102 8.16 25.04 1.49
CA GLY A 102 7.34 25.76 0.51
C GLY A 102 6.22 24.92 -0.09
N ARG A 103 5.71 25.41 -1.23
CA ARG A 103 4.78 24.68 -2.09
C ARG A 103 5.55 23.85 -3.10
N ILE A 104 5.07 22.64 -3.37
CA ILE A 104 5.52 21.81 -4.49
C ILE A 104 4.88 22.38 -5.75
N GLU A 105 5.70 22.95 -6.64
CA GLU A 105 5.24 23.61 -7.86
C GLU A 105 5.34 22.71 -9.10
N GLY A 106 6.36 21.84 -9.15
CA GLY A 106 6.67 20.94 -10.26
C GLY A 106 6.04 19.55 -10.15
N GLU A 107 6.82 18.54 -10.52
CA GLU A 107 6.44 17.13 -10.52
C GLU A 107 6.36 16.59 -9.09
N GLY A 108 5.51 15.58 -8.90
CA GLY A 108 5.23 15.01 -7.60
C GLY A 108 4.19 15.78 -6.79
N MET A 109 3.85 15.22 -5.63
CA MET A 109 2.80 15.76 -4.76
C MET A 109 3.15 15.72 -3.28
N ARG A 110 4.15 14.93 -2.89
CA ARG A 110 4.54 14.72 -1.49
C ARG A 110 6.04 14.84 -1.28
N CYS A 111 6.42 15.38 -0.14
CA CYS A 111 7.77 15.28 0.38
C CYS A 111 7.72 14.89 1.86
N TYR A 112 8.86 14.52 2.40
CA TYR A 112 8.98 13.99 3.75
C TYR A 112 10.05 14.73 4.50
N LEU A 113 9.74 15.20 5.70
CA LEU A 113 10.71 15.81 6.60
C LEU A 113 11.04 14.83 7.73
N ALA A 114 12.29 14.39 7.76
CA ALA A 114 12.83 13.59 8.85
C ALA A 114 13.68 14.46 9.78
N VAL A 115 13.67 14.11 11.06
CA VAL A 115 14.49 14.72 12.12
C VAL A 115 15.32 13.60 12.73
N SER A 116 16.62 13.82 12.95
CA SER A 116 17.48 12.86 13.64
C SER A 116 16.87 12.47 14.99
N GLY A 117 16.77 11.17 15.27
CA GLY A 117 16.08 10.63 16.46
C GLY A 117 14.56 10.44 16.29
N GLY A 118 13.96 11.04 15.25
CA GLY A 118 12.56 10.89 14.86
C GLY A 118 11.60 11.90 15.49
N ILE A 119 10.35 11.87 15.03
CA ILE A 119 9.24 12.57 15.70
C ILE A 119 8.71 11.70 16.84
N GLU A 120 8.60 12.26 18.03
CA GLU A 120 7.97 11.56 19.15
C GLU A 120 6.47 11.43 18.90
N SER A 121 5.96 10.20 19.00
CA SER A 121 4.54 9.91 18.82
C SER A 121 4.17 8.67 19.62
N PRO A 122 2.99 8.65 20.28
CA PRO A 122 2.46 7.41 20.84
C PRO A 122 2.19 6.40 19.73
N LEU A 123 2.38 5.13 20.06
CA LEU A 123 1.98 4.03 19.19
C LEU A 123 0.50 3.71 19.42
N TYR A 124 -0.23 3.51 18.33
CA TYR A 124 -1.60 3.01 18.36
C TYR A 124 -1.69 1.80 17.43
N LEU A 125 -2.03 0.64 18.01
CA LEU A 125 -1.97 -0.66 17.32
C LEU A 125 -0.58 -0.92 16.71
N GLY A 126 0.47 -0.65 17.48
CA GLY A 126 1.86 -0.95 17.10
C GLY A 126 2.53 0.08 16.19
N SER A 127 1.86 1.16 15.78
CA SER A 127 2.39 2.14 14.82
C SER A 127 2.10 3.59 15.22
N ALA A 128 3.03 4.49 14.87
CA ALA A 128 2.90 5.94 15.00
C ALA A 128 2.17 6.59 13.82
N SER A 129 1.78 5.82 12.80
CA SER A 129 1.14 6.36 11.60
C SER A 129 -0.23 6.98 11.85
N THR A 130 -0.49 8.15 11.28
CA THR A 130 -1.76 8.86 11.47
C THR A 130 -2.82 8.34 10.48
N PHE A 131 -3.94 7.85 10.99
CA PHE A 131 -5.13 7.54 10.18
C PHE A 131 -6.21 8.62 10.37
N THR A 132 -6.28 9.55 9.43
CA THR A 132 -7.14 10.74 9.56
C THR A 132 -8.64 10.42 9.50
N LEU A 133 -9.06 9.42 8.72
CA LEU A 133 -10.46 9.02 8.63
C LEU A 133 -10.95 8.37 9.92
N GLY A 134 -10.14 7.47 10.50
CA GLY A 134 -10.42 6.83 11.79
C GLY A 134 -10.15 7.71 13.00
N ARG A 135 -9.47 8.85 12.81
CA ARG A 135 -9.07 9.81 13.84
C ARG A 135 -8.17 9.23 14.95
N PHE A 136 -7.23 8.37 14.58
CA PHE A 136 -6.28 7.77 15.53
C PHE A 136 -4.87 7.63 14.94
N GLY A 137 -3.90 7.31 15.81
CA GLY A 137 -2.49 7.26 15.46
C GLY A 137 -1.87 8.65 15.26
N GLY A 138 -0.54 8.71 15.14
CA GLY A 138 0.18 9.97 15.31
C GLY A 138 -0.01 10.57 16.71
N PRO A 139 0.52 11.77 16.96
CA PRO A 139 0.34 12.45 18.24
C PRO A 139 -1.10 12.95 18.46
N PHE A 140 -1.88 13.14 17.39
CA PHE A 140 -3.18 13.82 17.47
C PHE A 140 -4.35 13.11 16.76
N GLY A 141 -4.12 12.01 16.04
CA GLY A 141 -5.17 11.39 15.21
C GLY A 141 -5.62 12.23 14.02
N ARG A 142 -4.88 13.29 13.67
CA ARG A 142 -5.22 14.24 12.61
C ARG A 142 -3.96 14.84 11.99
N ALA A 143 -4.15 15.57 10.89
CA ALA A 143 -3.12 16.47 10.37
C ALA A 143 -2.75 17.55 11.40
N LEU A 144 -1.53 18.07 11.30
CA LEU A 144 -1.02 19.14 12.14
C LEU A 144 -1.89 20.40 12.02
N LEU A 145 -1.99 21.16 13.11
CA LEU A 145 -2.62 22.47 13.19
C LEU A 145 -1.64 23.51 13.73
N SER A 146 -1.94 24.78 13.51
CA SER A 146 -1.16 25.88 14.10
C SER A 146 -1.21 25.79 15.63
N GLY A 147 -0.05 25.90 16.27
CA GLY A 147 0.10 25.81 17.72
C GLY A 147 0.32 24.39 18.25
N ASP A 148 0.26 23.36 17.41
CA ASP A 148 0.69 22.01 17.82
C ASP A 148 2.19 22.02 18.17
N VAL A 149 2.57 21.18 19.13
CA VAL A 149 3.95 20.98 19.55
C VAL A 149 4.30 19.51 19.40
N LEU A 150 5.38 19.22 18.66
CA LEU A 150 5.88 17.87 18.44
C LEU A 150 7.11 17.62 19.31
N GLY A 151 7.19 16.44 19.92
CA GLY A 151 8.42 15.96 20.55
C GLY A 151 9.44 15.52 19.50
N ILE A 152 10.73 15.60 19.86
CA ILE A 152 11.84 15.05 19.06
C ILE A 152 12.31 13.83 19.82
N GLY A 153 12.37 12.68 19.16
CA GLY A 153 12.83 11.44 19.75
C GLY A 153 14.34 11.44 20.01
N GLU A 154 14.78 10.58 20.91
CA GLU A 154 16.19 10.44 21.32
C GLU A 154 16.81 9.14 20.79
N LYS A 155 16.28 8.59 19.68
CA LYS A 155 16.79 7.35 19.11
C LYS A 155 18.21 7.55 18.57
N GLU A 156 19.06 6.53 18.76
CA GLU A 156 20.40 6.52 18.17
C GLU A 156 20.32 6.62 16.64
N THR A 157 21.24 7.40 16.07
CA THR A 157 21.38 7.60 14.63
C THR A 157 22.73 7.06 14.17
N ALA A 158 22.74 6.41 13.02
CA ALA A 158 23.96 6.09 12.29
C ALA A 158 24.47 7.32 11.51
N ASP A 159 25.54 7.14 10.73
CA ASP A 159 25.92 8.12 9.73
C ASP A 159 24.85 8.17 8.62
N GLY A 160 24.57 9.39 8.15
CA GLY A 160 23.66 9.61 7.03
C GLY A 160 24.28 9.13 5.71
N ILE A 161 23.43 8.75 4.75
CA ILE A 161 23.87 8.45 3.38
C ILE A 161 23.94 9.73 2.54
N GLU A 162 24.60 9.64 1.38
CA GLU A 162 24.56 10.72 0.39
C GLU A 162 23.16 10.87 -0.23
N ALA A 163 22.87 12.07 -0.71
CA ALA A 163 21.57 12.38 -1.31
C ALA A 163 21.42 11.70 -2.68
N ALA A 164 20.50 10.75 -2.77
CA ALA A 164 20.05 10.17 -4.03
C ALA A 164 18.83 10.93 -4.57
N THR A 165 18.72 11.04 -5.89
CA THR A 165 17.58 11.69 -6.55
C THR A 165 16.53 10.66 -6.92
N ILE A 166 15.28 10.91 -6.52
CA ILE A 166 14.15 10.05 -6.87
C ILE A 166 13.59 10.49 -8.24
N PRO A 167 13.38 9.56 -9.19
CA PRO A 167 12.92 9.91 -10.54
C PRO A 167 11.42 10.20 -10.56
N ILE A 168 11.04 11.36 -10.02
CA ILE A 168 9.67 11.87 -10.04
C ILE A 168 9.40 12.48 -11.42
N THR A 169 8.21 12.23 -11.96
CA THR A 169 7.79 12.66 -13.31
C THR A 169 6.29 13.01 -13.30
N ASN A 170 5.74 13.43 -14.43
CA ASN A 170 4.29 13.49 -14.67
C ASN A 170 3.80 12.43 -15.68
N ASP A 171 4.72 11.63 -16.25
CA ASP A 171 4.43 10.51 -17.15
C ASP A 171 5.04 9.22 -16.60
N TRP A 172 4.20 8.45 -15.93
CA TRP A 172 4.60 7.34 -15.09
C TRP A 172 4.49 6.00 -15.83
N ARG A 173 5.51 5.17 -15.64
CA ARG A 173 5.46 3.74 -15.95
C ARG A 173 5.51 2.97 -14.63
N ILE A 174 4.52 2.11 -14.40
CA ILE A 174 4.34 1.39 -13.13
C ILE A 174 4.36 -0.11 -13.40
N GLY A 175 5.27 -0.83 -12.74
CA GLY A 175 5.29 -2.29 -12.75
C GLY A 175 4.10 -2.87 -11.98
N VAL A 176 3.32 -3.72 -12.64
CA VAL A 176 2.17 -4.41 -12.05
C VAL A 176 2.19 -5.90 -12.34
N LEU A 177 1.66 -6.68 -11.41
CA LEU A 177 1.40 -8.09 -11.60
C LEU A 177 -0.06 -8.31 -11.99
N TYR A 178 -0.28 -9.18 -12.98
CA TYR A 178 -1.62 -9.51 -13.46
C TYR A 178 -2.33 -10.52 -12.55
N GLY A 179 -3.58 -10.19 -12.22
CA GLY A 179 -4.41 -10.84 -11.21
C GLY A 179 -4.84 -9.88 -10.09
N PRO A 180 -5.80 -10.27 -9.25
CA PRO A 180 -6.42 -11.61 -9.22
C PRO A 180 -7.53 -11.82 -10.27
N HIS A 181 -8.24 -10.77 -10.66
CA HIS A 181 -9.46 -10.88 -11.46
C HIS A 181 -9.21 -10.44 -12.90
N GLY A 182 -8.60 -11.30 -13.71
CA GLY A 182 -8.32 -11.04 -15.12
C GLY A 182 -9.37 -11.63 -16.08
N ALA A 183 -9.02 -11.62 -17.36
CA ALA A 183 -9.66 -12.41 -18.40
C ALA A 183 -9.32 -13.92 -18.28
N PRO A 184 -10.22 -14.81 -18.74
CA PRO A 184 -11.51 -14.52 -19.38
C PRO A 184 -12.69 -14.41 -18.39
N ASP A 185 -12.46 -14.60 -17.10
CA ASP A 185 -13.53 -14.76 -16.10
C ASP A 185 -14.38 -13.48 -15.93
N PHE A 186 -13.71 -12.34 -15.83
CA PHE A 186 -14.33 -11.05 -15.51
C PHE A 186 -14.19 -10.04 -16.65
N PHE A 187 -13.03 -10.05 -17.30
CA PHE A 187 -12.69 -9.17 -18.42
C PHE A 187 -12.60 -9.97 -19.71
N LEU A 188 -12.92 -9.34 -20.84
CA LEU A 188 -12.56 -9.93 -22.12
C LEU A 188 -11.03 -9.82 -22.34
N PRO A 189 -10.40 -10.69 -23.12
CA PRO A 189 -8.99 -10.54 -23.50
C PRO A 189 -8.68 -9.14 -24.05
N GLU A 190 -9.57 -8.58 -24.87
CA GLU A 190 -9.39 -7.24 -25.47
C GLU A 190 -9.51 -6.12 -24.43
N ASP A 191 -10.23 -6.32 -23.33
CA ASP A 191 -10.29 -5.36 -22.23
C ASP A 191 -8.91 -5.27 -21.54
N ILE A 192 -8.23 -6.41 -21.36
CA ILE A 192 -6.90 -6.47 -20.75
C ILE A 192 -5.83 -5.89 -21.68
N GLU A 193 -5.89 -6.18 -22.98
CA GLU A 193 -5.04 -5.54 -23.98
C GLU A 193 -5.22 -4.02 -23.97
N THR A 194 -6.47 -3.56 -23.97
CA THR A 194 -6.81 -2.14 -23.88
C THR A 194 -6.27 -1.52 -22.59
N PHE A 195 -6.38 -2.23 -21.46
CA PHE A 195 -5.89 -1.75 -20.17
C PHE A 195 -4.38 -1.44 -20.19
N PHE A 196 -3.58 -2.37 -20.70
CA PHE A 196 -2.11 -2.21 -20.77
C PHE A 196 -1.65 -1.25 -21.88
N ALA A 197 -2.40 -1.13 -22.97
CA ALA A 197 -2.11 -0.18 -24.04
C ALA A 197 -2.51 1.27 -23.68
N THR A 198 -3.34 1.46 -22.65
CA THR A 198 -3.87 2.77 -22.28
C THR A 198 -2.89 3.58 -21.44
N ARG A 199 -2.77 4.86 -21.79
CA ARG A 199 -2.16 5.89 -20.94
C ARG A 199 -3.26 6.57 -20.10
N TRP A 200 -3.45 6.08 -18.89
CA TRP A 200 -4.48 6.51 -17.94
C TRP A 200 -4.21 7.91 -17.39
N GLU A 201 -5.25 8.67 -17.07
CA GLU A 201 -5.11 9.99 -16.42
C GLU A 201 -5.47 9.92 -14.94
N VAL A 202 -4.69 10.59 -14.09
CA VAL A 202 -5.02 10.73 -12.67
C VAL A 202 -6.16 11.73 -12.51
N HIS A 203 -7.29 11.27 -11.96
CA HIS A 203 -8.45 12.11 -11.66
C HIS A 203 -8.22 12.96 -10.40
N TYR A 204 -8.80 14.17 -10.36
CA TYR A 204 -8.65 15.11 -9.22
C TYR A 204 -9.20 14.57 -7.89
N ASN A 205 -10.22 13.71 -7.94
CA ASN A 205 -10.82 13.08 -6.77
C ASN A 205 -10.00 11.88 -6.29
N SER A 206 -8.75 12.15 -5.90
CA SER A 206 -7.78 11.15 -5.43
C SER A 206 -7.28 11.53 -4.04
N ALA A 207 -7.09 10.53 -3.18
CA ALA A 207 -6.67 10.71 -1.79
C ALA A 207 -5.79 9.54 -1.32
N ARG A 208 -5.38 9.53 -0.05
CA ARG A 208 -4.63 8.40 0.53
C ARG A 208 -5.40 7.07 0.52
N THR A 209 -6.73 7.12 0.40
CA THR A 209 -7.58 5.93 0.24
C THR A 209 -7.42 5.30 -1.14
N GLY A 210 -7.10 6.09 -2.16
CA GLY A 210 -6.86 5.60 -3.52
C GLY A 210 -6.77 6.70 -4.56
N VAL A 211 -6.14 6.35 -5.68
CA VAL A 211 -5.93 7.23 -6.84
C VAL A 211 -6.90 6.83 -7.94
N ARG A 212 -7.87 7.70 -8.24
CA ARG A 212 -8.87 7.45 -9.29
C ARG A 212 -8.28 7.72 -10.67
N LEU A 213 -8.67 6.93 -11.64
CA LEU A 213 -8.17 7.01 -13.00
C LEU A 213 -9.28 7.31 -14.00
N ILE A 214 -8.93 8.06 -15.04
CA ILE A 214 -9.77 8.29 -16.22
C ILE A 214 -9.18 7.48 -17.37
N GLY A 215 -10.02 6.72 -18.04
CA GLY A 215 -9.64 5.91 -19.19
C GLY A 215 -10.83 5.17 -19.81
N PRO A 216 -10.56 4.17 -20.67
CA PRO A 216 -11.59 3.41 -21.35
C PRO A 216 -12.39 2.56 -20.37
N LYS A 217 -13.64 2.30 -20.74
CA LYS A 217 -14.54 1.41 -20.01
C LYS A 217 -14.38 -0.03 -20.49
N PRO A 218 -14.35 -1.03 -19.60
CA PRO A 218 -14.36 -2.43 -20.00
C PRO A 218 -15.68 -2.80 -20.68
N LYS A 219 -15.64 -3.80 -21.56
CA LYS A 219 -16.82 -4.43 -22.17
C LYS A 219 -17.37 -5.57 -21.32
N TRP A 220 -16.54 -6.16 -20.45
CA TRP A 220 -16.87 -7.23 -19.50
C TRP A 220 -17.14 -8.59 -20.16
N ALA A 221 -16.63 -9.65 -19.55
CA ALA A 221 -16.87 -11.04 -19.99
C ALA A 221 -18.23 -11.59 -19.51
N ARG A 222 -18.90 -10.86 -18.62
CA ARG A 222 -20.13 -11.26 -17.93
C ARG A 222 -21.18 -10.14 -18.03
N LYS A 223 -22.45 -10.53 -17.99
CA LYS A 223 -23.58 -9.59 -18.13
C LYS A 223 -23.91 -8.82 -16.85
N ASP A 224 -23.70 -9.46 -15.70
CA ASP A 224 -23.99 -8.90 -14.37
C ASP A 224 -23.15 -9.61 -13.30
N GLY A 225 -23.15 -9.06 -12.08
CA GLY A 225 -22.50 -9.57 -10.88
C GLY A 225 -23.23 -10.72 -10.18
N GLY A 226 -24.42 -11.10 -10.65
CA GLY A 226 -25.32 -12.04 -9.96
C GLY A 226 -25.79 -11.52 -8.61
N GLU A 227 -25.80 -12.39 -7.60
CA GLU A 227 -26.21 -12.08 -6.22
C GLU A 227 -25.30 -11.02 -5.55
N ALA A 228 -24.09 -10.83 -6.05
CA ALA A 228 -23.14 -9.83 -5.54
C ALA A 228 -23.42 -8.40 -6.03
N GLY A 229 -24.33 -8.21 -6.99
CA GLY A 229 -24.69 -6.91 -7.56
C GLY A 229 -24.96 -6.99 -9.05
N LEU A 230 -25.65 -6.00 -9.61
CA LEU A 230 -26.03 -6.05 -11.04
C LEU A 230 -24.91 -5.63 -11.99
N HIS A 231 -23.89 -4.88 -11.53
CA HIS A 231 -22.81 -4.46 -12.41
C HIS A 231 -21.87 -5.65 -12.68
N PRO A 232 -21.37 -5.87 -13.92
CA PRO A 232 -20.43 -6.96 -14.24
C PRO A 232 -19.14 -6.98 -13.41
N SER A 233 -18.75 -5.83 -12.88
CA SER A 233 -17.57 -5.72 -12.02
C SER A 233 -17.80 -6.24 -10.60
N ASN A 234 -19.05 -6.49 -10.20
CA ASN A 234 -19.37 -6.95 -8.86
C ASN A 234 -18.93 -8.40 -8.63
N LEU A 235 -18.36 -8.66 -7.44
CA LEU A 235 -18.05 -9.97 -6.90
C LEU A 235 -18.49 -10.04 -5.43
N HIS A 236 -18.65 -11.26 -4.90
CA HIS A 236 -18.89 -11.42 -3.47
C HIS A 236 -17.68 -10.93 -2.68
N ASP A 237 -17.91 -10.00 -1.76
CA ASP A 237 -16.85 -9.24 -1.10
C ASP A 237 -15.63 -10.09 -0.71
N ASN A 238 -14.47 -9.64 -1.17
CA ASN A 238 -13.18 -10.23 -0.88
C ASN A 238 -12.18 -9.16 -0.44
N ALA A 239 -11.02 -9.62 0.03
CA ALA A 239 -9.98 -8.71 0.48
C ALA A 239 -9.17 -8.20 -0.71
N TYR A 240 -8.78 -6.94 -0.63
CA TYR A 240 -7.92 -6.27 -1.59
C TYR A 240 -6.48 -6.20 -1.10
N ALA A 241 -5.57 -6.32 -2.07
CA ALA A 241 -4.18 -5.95 -1.87
C ALA A 241 -4.03 -4.42 -1.98
N ILE A 242 -3.10 -3.87 -1.21
CA ILE A 242 -2.71 -2.47 -1.38
C ILE A 242 -2.06 -2.31 -2.77
N GLY A 243 -2.46 -1.29 -3.52
CA GLY A 243 -2.06 -1.11 -4.91
C GLY A 243 -2.86 -1.92 -5.92
N ALA A 244 -3.90 -2.67 -5.50
CA ALA A 244 -4.84 -3.26 -6.45
C ALA A 244 -5.55 -2.15 -7.26
N VAL A 245 -5.71 -2.38 -8.56
CA VAL A 245 -6.49 -1.50 -9.42
C VAL A 245 -7.93 -1.98 -9.41
N ASP A 246 -8.74 -1.39 -8.55
CA ASP A 246 -10.12 -1.79 -8.27
C ASP A 246 -11.11 -1.12 -9.22
N PHE A 247 -11.95 -1.91 -9.90
CA PHE A 247 -12.96 -1.39 -10.83
C PHE A 247 -14.31 -1.18 -10.13
N THR A 248 -14.46 -0.01 -9.51
CA THR A 248 -15.70 0.47 -8.87
C THR A 248 -16.78 0.80 -9.90
N GLY A 249 -17.34 -0.23 -10.52
CA GLY A 249 -18.10 -0.11 -11.76
C GLY A 249 -17.16 -0.01 -12.97
N ASP A 250 -17.37 0.97 -13.84
CA ASP A 250 -16.53 1.22 -15.01
C ASP A 250 -15.30 2.10 -14.73
N MET A 251 -15.15 2.61 -13.50
CA MET A 251 -14.09 3.58 -13.15
C MET A 251 -13.05 2.93 -12.22
N PRO A 252 -11.79 2.80 -12.66
CA PRO A 252 -10.75 2.21 -11.84
C PRO A 252 -10.19 3.18 -10.79
N VAL A 253 -9.81 2.61 -9.64
CA VAL A 253 -9.08 3.29 -8.56
C VAL A 253 -7.92 2.42 -8.10
N ILE A 254 -6.71 2.98 -8.02
CA ILE A 254 -5.57 2.29 -7.41
C ILE A 254 -5.70 2.44 -5.89
N LEU A 255 -5.86 1.34 -5.16
CA LEU A 255 -6.07 1.38 -3.71
C LEU A 255 -4.82 1.83 -2.96
N GLY A 256 -4.96 2.87 -2.14
CA GLY A 256 -3.86 3.48 -1.39
C GLY A 256 -3.68 2.88 0.01
N PRO A 257 -2.69 3.38 0.77
CA PRO A 257 -2.36 2.87 2.11
C PRO A 257 -3.45 3.11 3.16
N ASP A 258 -4.36 4.07 2.95
CA ASP A 258 -5.54 4.31 3.79
C ASP A 258 -6.81 3.70 3.16
N GLY A 259 -6.65 2.85 2.15
CA GLY A 259 -7.73 2.28 1.35
C GLY A 259 -8.57 1.23 2.08
N PRO A 260 -9.70 0.82 1.48
CA PRO A 260 -10.54 -0.24 2.02
C PRO A 260 -9.82 -1.59 1.98
N SER A 261 -10.07 -2.44 2.99
CA SER A 261 -9.56 -3.81 3.00
C SER A 261 -10.46 -4.79 2.26
N LEU A 262 -11.77 -4.75 2.54
CA LEU A 262 -12.78 -5.60 1.90
C LEU A 262 -13.61 -4.78 0.92
N GLY A 263 -13.96 -5.39 -0.21
CA GLY A 263 -14.95 -4.84 -1.13
C GLY A 263 -15.39 -5.83 -2.20
N GLY A 264 -16.41 -5.42 -2.96
CA GLY A 264 -17.17 -6.27 -3.87
C GLY A 264 -16.92 -6.02 -5.35
N PHE A 265 -15.71 -5.62 -5.73
CA PHE A 265 -15.35 -5.28 -7.11
C PHE A 265 -14.08 -5.99 -7.60
N VAL A 266 -13.98 -6.22 -8.90
CA VAL A 266 -12.84 -6.93 -9.52
C VAL A 266 -11.60 -6.05 -9.67
N CYS A 267 -10.43 -6.69 -9.65
CA CYS A 267 -9.11 -6.07 -9.77
C CYS A 267 -8.25 -6.87 -10.77
N PRO A 268 -7.97 -6.36 -11.98
CA PRO A 268 -7.20 -7.11 -12.97
C PRO A 268 -5.69 -7.10 -12.71
N VAL A 269 -5.17 -6.12 -11.98
CA VAL A 269 -3.75 -6.01 -11.66
C VAL A 269 -3.52 -5.48 -10.25
N VAL A 270 -2.33 -5.75 -9.72
CA VAL A 270 -1.83 -5.16 -8.46
C VAL A 270 -0.44 -4.56 -8.70
N VAL A 271 -0.26 -3.32 -8.24
CA VAL A 271 1.04 -2.63 -8.27
C VAL A 271 2.05 -3.38 -7.40
N VAL A 272 3.25 -3.62 -7.94
CA VAL A 272 4.35 -4.25 -7.18
C VAL A 272 4.71 -3.39 -5.97
N GLU A 273 4.99 -4.00 -4.82
CA GLU A 273 5.33 -3.28 -3.58
C GLU A 273 6.42 -2.20 -3.81
N ALA A 274 7.51 -2.58 -4.50
CA ALA A 274 8.63 -1.71 -4.80
C ALA A 274 8.29 -0.55 -5.76
N GLU A 275 7.09 -0.53 -6.32
CA GLU A 275 6.56 0.51 -7.22
C GLU A 275 5.46 1.36 -6.56
N LEU A 276 4.93 0.94 -5.39
CA LEU A 276 3.87 1.65 -4.66
C LEU A 276 4.23 3.10 -4.33
N TRP A 277 5.52 3.41 -4.20
CA TRP A 277 6.01 4.75 -3.93
C TRP A 277 5.57 5.80 -4.96
N LYS A 278 5.39 5.38 -6.21
CA LYS A 278 4.93 6.25 -7.30
C LYS A 278 3.54 6.81 -7.02
N LEU A 279 2.67 6.03 -6.38
CA LEU A 279 1.29 6.44 -6.07
C LEU A 279 1.26 7.67 -5.16
N GLY A 280 2.18 7.76 -4.21
CA GLY A 280 2.33 8.91 -3.33
C GLY A 280 2.76 10.20 -4.05
N GLN A 281 3.26 10.10 -5.28
CA GLN A 281 3.69 11.24 -6.08
C GLN A 281 2.71 11.66 -7.18
N PHE A 282 1.70 10.84 -7.47
CA PHE A 282 0.71 11.18 -8.49
C PHE A 282 0.00 12.49 -8.19
N ARG A 283 -0.07 13.32 -9.23
CA ARG A 283 -0.80 14.59 -9.25
C ARG A 283 -1.98 14.48 -10.21
N PRO A 284 -3.12 15.15 -9.94
CA PRO A 284 -4.20 15.25 -10.91
C PRO A 284 -3.71 15.72 -12.28
N GLY A 285 -4.10 15.01 -13.33
CA GLY A 285 -3.65 15.24 -14.71
C GLY A 285 -2.40 14.45 -15.14
N ASP A 286 -1.67 13.82 -14.19
CA ASP A 286 -0.56 12.93 -14.50
C ASP A 286 -1.03 11.76 -15.36
N ARG A 287 -0.08 11.19 -16.11
CA ARG A 287 -0.32 10.08 -17.02
C ARG A 287 0.35 8.83 -16.50
N ILE A 288 -0.35 7.70 -16.59
CA ILE A 288 0.10 6.40 -16.08
C ILE A 288 -0.01 5.35 -17.18
N THR A 289 1.09 4.65 -17.42
CA THR A 289 1.12 3.41 -18.22
C THR A 289 1.44 2.25 -17.29
N PHE A 290 0.53 1.29 -17.20
CA PHE A 290 0.78 0.04 -16.47
C PHE A 290 1.64 -0.89 -17.31
N VAL A 291 2.70 -1.42 -16.71
CA VAL A 291 3.65 -2.31 -17.37
C VAL A 291 3.55 -3.69 -16.70
N PRO A 292 3.08 -4.73 -17.42
CA PRO A 292 3.02 -6.06 -16.85
C PRO A 292 4.44 -6.59 -16.64
N VAL A 293 4.74 -6.98 -15.41
CA VAL A 293 6.02 -7.56 -15.00
C VAL A 293 5.78 -8.97 -14.45
N ASP A 294 6.86 -9.69 -14.14
CA ASP A 294 6.79 -10.97 -13.43
C ASP A 294 7.33 -10.85 -12.00
N GLU A 295 7.25 -11.95 -11.26
CA GLU A 295 7.71 -12.01 -9.87
C GLU A 295 9.23 -11.95 -9.74
N THR A 296 9.97 -12.36 -10.77
CA THR A 296 11.42 -12.24 -10.80
C THR A 296 11.81 -10.77 -10.87
N TRP A 297 11.19 -10.00 -11.75
CA TRP A 297 11.35 -8.55 -11.82
C TRP A 297 10.94 -7.88 -10.51
N ALA A 298 9.81 -8.27 -9.92
CA ALA A 298 9.35 -7.70 -8.65
C ALA A 298 10.38 -7.90 -7.52
N ALA A 299 10.98 -9.10 -7.42
CA ALA A 299 12.04 -9.38 -6.45
C ALA A 299 13.31 -8.58 -6.72
N GLN A 300 13.73 -8.47 -7.99
CA GLN A 300 14.88 -7.66 -8.39
C GLN A 300 14.68 -6.17 -8.09
N GLN A 301 13.48 -5.64 -8.36
CA GLN A 301 13.14 -4.25 -8.07
C GLN A 301 13.15 -3.97 -6.57
N ARG A 302 12.68 -4.91 -5.75
CA ARG A 302 12.76 -4.82 -4.28
C ARG A 302 14.21 -4.72 -3.79
N ALA A 303 15.08 -5.57 -4.32
CA ALA A 303 16.51 -5.51 -4.02
C ALA A 303 17.17 -4.21 -4.50
N ALA A 304 16.75 -3.69 -5.66
CA ALA A 304 17.21 -2.40 -6.17
C ALA A 304 16.79 -1.23 -5.27
N VAL A 305 15.57 -1.26 -4.72
CA VAL A 305 15.12 -0.28 -3.72
C VAL A 305 15.93 -0.36 -2.44
N ASP A 306 16.24 -1.57 -1.94
CA ASP A 306 17.07 -1.73 -0.75
C ASP A 306 18.49 -1.19 -0.96
N ALA A 307 19.11 -1.49 -2.12
CA ALA A 307 20.42 -0.95 -2.52
C ALA A 307 20.40 0.57 -2.70
N PHE A 308 19.32 1.13 -3.25
CA PHE A 308 19.16 2.58 -3.37
C PHE A 308 19.08 3.23 -1.98
N LEU A 309 18.35 2.63 -1.04
CA LEU A 309 18.20 3.11 0.33
C LEU A 309 19.42 2.84 1.22
N SER A 310 20.42 2.06 0.76
CA SER A 310 21.72 1.92 1.42
C SER A 310 22.82 2.78 0.79
N GLY A 311 22.54 3.46 -0.34
CA GLY A 311 23.53 4.24 -1.08
C GLY A 311 24.44 3.39 -1.98
N GLU A 312 24.11 2.12 -2.19
CA GLU A 312 24.82 1.22 -3.12
C GLU A 312 24.41 1.44 -4.58
N ARG A 313 23.39 2.27 -4.82
CA ARG A 313 22.78 2.53 -6.12
C ARG A 313 22.16 3.92 -6.17
N ASP A 314 22.38 4.63 -7.27
CA ASP A 314 21.85 5.99 -7.48
C ASP A 314 20.54 6.03 -8.28
N GLU A 315 20.20 4.95 -8.99
CA GLU A 315 19.06 4.90 -9.91
C GLU A 315 18.25 3.60 -9.79
N LEU A 316 16.92 3.75 -9.83
CA LEU A 316 15.99 2.62 -9.85
C LEU A 316 15.69 2.18 -11.29
N PRO A 317 15.71 0.87 -11.59
CA PRO A 317 15.32 0.36 -12.90
C PRO A 317 13.87 0.73 -13.24
N LEU A 318 13.63 1.07 -14.50
CA LEU A 318 12.27 1.21 -15.02
C LEU A 318 11.67 -0.17 -15.31
N PRO A 319 10.34 -0.33 -15.19
CA PRO A 319 9.69 -1.59 -15.50
C PRO A 319 9.78 -1.92 -16.99
N SER A 320 10.18 -3.16 -17.25
CA SER A 320 10.23 -3.78 -18.58
C SER A 320 9.05 -4.74 -18.73
N SER A 321 8.26 -4.56 -19.80
CA SER A 321 7.13 -5.44 -20.08
C SER A 321 7.61 -6.85 -20.37
N ILE A 322 6.93 -7.84 -19.79
CA ILE A 322 7.02 -9.23 -20.24
C ILE A 322 6.32 -9.40 -21.58
N SER A 323 6.74 -10.40 -22.36
CA SER A 323 6.17 -10.74 -23.68
C SER A 323 4.85 -11.47 -23.56
N ASP A 324 4.74 -12.38 -22.59
CA ASP A 324 3.60 -13.26 -22.40
C ASP A 324 3.00 -13.01 -21.02
N LEU A 325 1.73 -12.65 -20.99
CA LEU A 325 1.01 -12.38 -19.76
C LEU A 325 0.64 -13.72 -19.09
N PRO A 326 1.18 -14.07 -17.91
CA PRO A 326 0.86 -15.33 -17.26
C PRO A 326 -0.59 -15.37 -16.79
N SER A 327 -1.14 -16.57 -16.61
CA SER A 327 -2.47 -16.71 -15.97
C SER A 327 -2.51 -16.00 -14.60
N PRO A 328 -3.62 -15.35 -14.24
CA PRO A 328 -3.83 -14.86 -12.88
C PRO A 328 -4.17 -16.01 -11.91
N VAL A 329 -4.62 -17.17 -12.43
CA VAL A 329 -4.85 -18.40 -11.67
C VAL A 329 -3.54 -19.15 -11.53
N LEU A 330 -3.08 -19.29 -10.28
CA LEU A 330 -1.84 -19.96 -9.89
C LEU A 330 -2.03 -21.47 -9.69
N ALA A 331 -3.16 -21.85 -9.11
CA ALA A 331 -3.51 -23.25 -8.85
C ALA A 331 -5.03 -23.42 -8.79
N ALA A 332 -5.50 -24.62 -9.11
CA ALA A 332 -6.89 -25.02 -8.90
C ALA A 332 -6.96 -26.50 -8.53
N PHE A 333 -7.84 -26.89 -7.61
CA PHE A 333 -8.14 -28.29 -7.30
C PHE A 333 -9.56 -28.45 -6.72
N GLY A 334 -10.05 -29.69 -6.68
CA GLY A 334 -11.41 -29.99 -6.22
C GLY A 334 -12.46 -29.65 -7.27
N GLU A 335 -13.72 -29.98 -6.98
CA GLU A 335 -14.88 -29.77 -7.85
C GLU A 335 -16.09 -29.33 -7.01
N GLY A 336 -17.07 -28.68 -7.64
CA GLY A 336 -18.29 -28.22 -6.95
C GLY A 336 -17.98 -27.32 -5.75
N ASP A 337 -18.58 -27.62 -4.60
CA ASP A 337 -18.41 -26.86 -3.35
C ASP A 337 -17.01 -27.03 -2.73
N ASP A 338 -16.27 -28.07 -3.17
CA ASP A 338 -14.89 -28.32 -2.77
C ASP A 338 -13.85 -27.72 -3.70
N ALA A 339 -14.29 -27.08 -4.79
CA ALA A 339 -13.39 -26.37 -5.68
C ALA A 339 -12.62 -25.28 -4.91
N VAL A 340 -11.33 -25.19 -5.16
CA VAL A 340 -10.46 -24.12 -4.64
C VAL A 340 -9.67 -23.55 -5.81
N VAL A 341 -9.70 -22.24 -5.96
CA VAL A 341 -8.94 -21.50 -6.97
C VAL A 341 -8.01 -20.54 -6.25
N VAL A 342 -6.72 -20.55 -6.60
CA VAL A 342 -5.73 -19.63 -6.06
C VAL A 342 -5.35 -18.63 -7.14
N ARG A 343 -5.49 -17.35 -6.82
CA ARG A 343 -5.21 -16.25 -7.74
C ARG A 343 -4.06 -15.39 -7.23
N ARG A 344 -3.20 -14.96 -8.16
CA ARG A 344 -2.14 -13.98 -7.88
C ARG A 344 -2.79 -12.65 -7.48
N ALA A 345 -2.39 -12.06 -6.36
CA ALA A 345 -2.91 -10.78 -5.88
C ALA A 345 -1.77 -9.79 -5.59
N GLY A 346 -0.84 -9.66 -6.54
CA GLY A 346 0.39 -8.89 -6.35
C GLY A 346 1.58 -9.76 -5.91
N ASP A 347 2.67 -9.10 -5.50
CA ASP A 347 3.93 -9.76 -5.16
C ASP A 347 4.01 -10.15 -3.67
N ARG A 348 3.01 -9.73 -2.89
CA ARG A 348 2.90 -9.97 -1.45
C ARG A 348 1.59 -10.62 -1.03
N TYR A 349 0.69 -10.90 -1.96
CA TYR A 349 -0.59 -11.51 -1.66
C TYR A 349 -0.97 -12.58 -2.69
N PHE A 350 -1.74 -13.55 -2.23
CA PHE A 350 -2.55 -14.39 -3.09
C PHE A 350 -3.93 -14.56 -2.48
N LEU A 351 -4.93 -14.77 -3.34
CA LEU A 351 -6.32 -14.92 -2.98
C LEU A 351 -6.74 -16.37 -3.18
N ILE A 352 -7.24 -17.00 -2.13
CA ILE A 352 -7.82 -18.34 -2.18
C ILE A 352 -9.34 -18.17 -2.27
N GLU A 353 -9.97 -18.73 -3.30
CA GLU A 353 -11.41 -18.70 -3.53
C GLU A 353 -11.99 -20.10 -3.37
N PHE A 354 -13.12 -20.23 -2.66
CA PHE A 354 -13.74 -21.51 -2.32
C PHE A 354 -15.10 -21.68 -3.00
N GLY A 355 -15.31 -22.83 -3.65
CA GLY A 355 -16.56 -23.25 -4.29
C GLY A 355 -16.91 -22.45 -5.55
N PRO A 356 -18.17 -22.48 -6.00
CA PRO A 356 -18.66 -21.66 -7.12
C PRO A 356 -18.94 -20.20 -6.70
N HIS A 357 -19.23 -19.32 -7.67
CA HIS A 357 -19.55 -17.90 -7.44
C HIS A 357 -21.02 -17.66 -7.05
N HIS A 358 -21.42 -18.15 -5.87
CA HIS A 358 -22.72 -17.84 -5.26
C HIS A 358 -22.57 -17.69 -3.74
N LEU A 359 -23.59 -17.13 -3.07
CA LEU A 359 -23.60 -16.99 -1.63
C LEU A 359 -24.01 -18.31 -0.96
N ASP A 360 -23.07 -18.97 -0.28
CA ASP A 360 -23.34 -20.16 0.54
C ASP A 360 -22.67 -20.04 1.91
N LEU A 361 -23.47 -20.29 2.96
CA LEU A 361 -23.01 -20.32 4.34
C LEU A 361 -21.94 -21.38 4.56
N LYS A 362 -21.99 -22.52 3.86
CA LYS A 362 -20.97 -23.57 3.95
C LYS A 362 -19.61 -23.07 3.46
N LEU A 363 -19.58 -22.31 2.37
CA LEU A 363 -18.35 -21.71 1.85
C LEU A 363 -17.80 -20.66 2.82
N ARG A 364 -18.66 -19.82 3.39
CA ARG A 364 -18.25 -18.86 4.42
C ARG A 364 -17.69 -19.54 5.67
N PHE A 365 -18.30 -20.65 6.07
CA PHE A 365 -17.85 -21.47 7.18
C PHE A 365 -16.50 -22.12 6.89
N LYS A 366 -16.31 -22.69 5.69
CA LYS A 366 -15.02 -23.23 5.20
C LYS A 366 -13.90 -22.18 5.26
N VAL A 367 -14.16 -20.96 4.79
CA VAL A 367 -13.22 -19.84 4.91
C VAL A 367 -12.82 -19.58 6.37
N HIS A 368 -13.79 -19.59 7.29
CA HIS A 368 -13.52 -19.38 8.71
C HIS A 368 -12.67 -20.49 9.32
N VAL A 369 -12.97 -21.76 9.02
CA VAL A 369 -12.21 -22.91 9.51
C VAL A 369 -10.76 -22.85 9.02
N VAL A 370 -10.54 -22.56 7.74
CA VAL A 370 -9.19 -22.40 7.18
C VAL A 370 -8.46 -21.21 7.80
N TYR A 371 -9.16 -20.10 8.01
CA TYR A 371 -8.62 -18.92 8.67
C TYR A 371 -8.14 -19.23 10.11
N GLU A 372 -8.97 -19.86 10.94
CA GLU A 372 -8.60 -20.23 12.32
C GLU A 372 -7.43 -21.23 12.33
N TRP A 373 -7.48 -22.25 11.45
CA TRP A 373 -6.40 -23.23 11.31
C TRP A 373 -5.05 -22.59 10.99
N LEU A 374 -5.03 -21.57 10.13
CA LEU A 374 -3.83 -20.81 9.79
C LEU A 374 -3.37 -19.93 10.95
N LYS A 375 -4.31 -19.27 11.63
CA LYS A 375 -4.05 -18.39 12.76
C LYS A 375 -3.41 -19.14 13.92
N GLU A 376 -3.88 -20.34 14.22
CA GLU A 376 -3.30 -21.22 15.25
C GLU A 376 -1.88 -21.67 14.94
N ARG A 377 -1.55 -21.86 13.65
CA ARG A 377 -0.23 -22.34 13.23
C ARG A 377 0.87 -21.29 13.27
N GLN A 378 0.51 -20.01 13.17
CA GLN A 378 1.45 -18.89 13.17
C GLN A 378 2.61 -19.10 12.19
N ILE A 379 2.29 -19.51 10.95
CA ILE A 379 3.30 -19.80 9.93
C ILE A 379 4.19 -18.57 9.72
N ALA A 380 5.50 -18.74 9.93
CA ALA A 380 6.46 -17.66 9.78
C ALA A 380 6.45 -17.11 8.35
N GLY A 381 6.29 -15.79 8.23
CA GLY A 381 6.22 -15.10 6.94
C GLY A 381 4.82 -14.68 6.52
N ILE A 382 3.75 -15.20 7.13
CA ILE A 382 2.41 -14.60 7.02
C ILE A 382 2.38 -13.28 7.81
N VAL A 383 1.85 -12.24 7.20
CA VAL A 383 1.68 -10.90 7.79
C VAL A 383 0.23 -10.68 8.22
N ASP A 384 -0.73 -10.92 7.32
CA ASP A 384 -2.17 -10.79 7.58
C ASP A 384 -2.93 -11.94 6.88
N LEU A 385 -4.08 -12.32 7.47
CA LEU A 385 -5.04 -13.24 6.88
C LEU A 385 -6.40 -12.55 6.85
N THR A 386 -6.95 -12.27 5.67
CA THR A 386 -8.19 -11.49 5.56
C THR A 386 -9.31 -12.33 4.95
N PRO A 387 -10.28 -12.80 5.75
CA PRO A 387 -11.41 -13.56 5.25
C PRO A 387 -12.43 -12.65 4.56
N GLY A 388 -12.83 -13.03 3.34
CA GLY A 388 -13.99 -12.49 2.64
C GLY A 388 -15.21 -13.40 2.78
N ILE A 389 -16.19 -13.23 1.89
CA ILE A 389 -17.42 -14.05 1.90
C ILE A 389 -17.12 -15.51 1.56
N ARG A 390 -16.40 -15.74 0.46
CA ARG A 390 -16.04 -17.07 -0.06
C ARG A 390 -14.57 -17.17 -0.44
N SER A 391 -13.75 -16.35 0.19
CA SER A 391 -12.34 -16.25 -0.12
C SER A 391 -11.52 -15.94 1.12
N LEU A 392 -10.24 -16.28 1.08
CA LEU A 392 -9.25 -15.89 2.07
C LEU A 392 -8.05 -15.29 1.35
N GLN A 393 -7.72 -14.04 1.65
CA GLN A 393 -6.47 -13.45 1.18
C GLN A 393 -5.36 -13.72 2.20
N VAL A 394 -4.20 -14.11 1.68
CA VAL A 394 -2.99 -14.32 2.46
C VAL A 394 -1.99 -13.24 2.09
N HIS A 395 -1.67 -12.36 3.03
CA HIS A 395 -0.58 -11.38 2.93
C HIS A 395 0.68 -12.00 3.52
N PHE A 396 1.78 -12.03 2.76
CA PHE A 396 3.04 -12.64 3.19
C PHE A 396 4.24 -11.72 2.94
N GLU A 397 5.38 -12.06 3.56
CA GLU A 397 6.69 -11.44 3.35
C GLU A 397 7.53 -12.34 2.44
N PRO A 398 7.71 -12.00 1.16
CA PRO A 398 8.44 -12.83 0.19
C PRO A 398 9.90 -13.09 0.55
N ARG A 399 10.51 -12.25 1.41
CA ARG A 399 11.87 -12.48 1.93
C ARG A 399 11.94 -13.57 2.99
N ARG A 400 10.80 -13.96 3.58
CA ARG A 400 10.71 -14.97 4.65
C ARG A 400 10.17 -16.30 4.16
N ILE A 401 9.23 -16.27 3.21
CA ILE A 401 8.62 -17.47 2.63
C ILE A 401 8.20 -17.17 1.20
N ASP A 402 8.49 -18.10 0.28
CA ASP A 402 7.99 -17.99 -1.09
C ASP A 402 6.52 -18.43 -1.16
N ARG A 403 5.80 -17.90 -2.16
CA ARG A 403 4.36 -18.12 -2.29
C ARG A 403 4.01 -19.59 -2.51
N ASP A 404 4.78 -20.30 -3.32
CA ASP A 404 4.41 -21.65 -3.75
C ASP A 404 4.60 -22.62 -2.58
N THR A 405 5.69 -22.50 -1.81
CA THR A 405 5.87 -23.21 -0.54
C THR A 405 4.75 -22.89 0.46
N LEU A 406 4.40 -21.60 0.63
CA LEU A 406 3.32 -21.22 1.52
C LEU A 406 2.00 -21.84 1.06
N TRP A 407 1.67 -21.75 -0.22
CA TRP A 407 0.47 -22.34 -0.78
C TRP A 407 0.41 -23.85 -0.55
N GLU A 408 1.51 -24.57 -0.75
CA GLU A 408 1.57 -26.01 -0.52
C GLU A 408 1.24 -26.40 0.93
N ILE A 409 1.78 -25.66 1.91
CA ILE A 409 1.44 -25.85 3.34
C ILE A 409 -0.07 -25.63 3.57
N ILE A 410 -0.63 -24.57 2.98
CA ILE A 410 -2.07 -24.27 3.14
C ILE A 410 -2.92 -25.34 2.45
N ARG A 411 -2.52 -25.81 1.27
CA ARG A 411 -3.22 -26.84 0.49
C ARG A 411 -3.28 -28.17 1.24
N GLU A 412 -2.16 -28.61 1.81
CA GLU A 412 -2.12 -29.80 2.68
C GLU A 412 -3.01 -29.60 3.91
N GLY A 413 -2.98 -28.40 4.49
CA GLY A 413 -3.86 -28.01 5.57
C GLY A 413 -5.33 -28.17 5.26
N ILE A 414 -5.78 -27.57 4.15
CA ILE A 414 -7.17 -27.66 3.68
C ILE A 414 -7.60 -29.12 3.49
N ARG A 415 -6.73 -29.98 2.94
CA ARG A 415 -7.02 -31.41 2.74
C ARG A 415 -7.07 -32.22 4.04
N SER A 416 -6.41 -31.73 5.09
CA SER A 416 -6.36 -32.40 6.39
C SER A 416 -7.53 -32.05 7.32
N LEU A 417 -8.32 -31.03 6.98
CA LEU A 417 -9.46 -30.62 7.80
C LEU A 417 -10.56 -31.69 7.81
N PRO A 418 -11.23 -31.91 8.95
CA PRO A 418 -12.38 -32.80 9.00
C PRO A 418 -13.55 -32.25 8.16
N PRO A 419 -14.56 -33.09 7.85
CA PRO A 419 -15.79 -32.64 7.19
C PRO A 419 -16.40 -31.45 7.94
N LEU A 420 -16.93 -30.47 7.19
CA LEU A 420 -17.47 -29.24 7.80
C LEU A 420 -18.64 -29.52 8.75
N GLU A 421 -19.39 -30.58 8.50
CA GLU A 421 -20.51 -31.04 9.33
C GLU A 421 -20.08 -31.48 10.75
N GLU A 422 -18.80 -31.76 10.95
CA GLU A 422 -18.23 -32.20 12.23
C GLU A 422 -17.56 -31.05 13.01
N ILE A 423 -17.55 -29.83 12.45
CA ILE A 423 -16.86 -28.68 13.04
C ILE A 423 -17.88 -27.72 13.66
N GLU A 424 -17.64 -27.34 14.91
CA GLU A 424 -18.36 -26.28 15.61
C GLU A 424 -17.44 -25.08 15.86
N VAL A 425 -17.99 -23.86 15.82
CA VAL A 425 -17.24 -22.63 16.09
C VAL A 425 -17.97 -21.75 17.09
N PRO A 426 -17.25 -21.00 17.94
CA PRO A 426 -17.88 -20.05 18.84
C PRO A 426 -18.59 -18.95 18.05
N THR A 427 -19.82 -18.64 18.42
CA THR A 427 -20.61 -17.54 17.85
C THR A 427 -21.07 -16.59 18.94
N ARG A 428 -21.06 -15.29 18.65
CA ARG A 428 -21.58 -14.25 19.54
C ARG A 428 -22.82 -13.64 18.91
N ILE A 429 -23.93 -13.70 19.63
CA ILE A 429 -25.16 -12.99 19.26
C ILE A 429 -25.04 -11.54 19.77
N VAL A 430 -25.18 -10.57 18.86
CA VAL A 430 -25.12 -9.14 19.17
C VAL A 430 -26.46 -8.51 18.82
N HIS A 431 -27.07 -7.81 19.78
CA HIS A 431 -28.25 -6.99 19.58
C HIS A 431 -27.78 -5.53 19.48
N LEU A 432 -27.90 -4.93 18.30
CA LEU A 432 -27.43 -3.56 17.99
C LEU A 432 -28.55 -2.53 18.08
#